data_AF-A0A9D8BE27-F1
#
_entry.id   AF-A0A9D8BE27-F1
#
_cell.length_a   1.000
_cell.length_b   1.000
_cell.length_c   1.000
_cell.angle_alpha   90.00
_cell.angle_beta   90.00
_cell.angle_gamma   90.00
#
_symmetry.space_group_name_H-M   'P 1'
#
loop_
_entity.id
_entity.type
_entity.pdbx_description
1 polymer ?
#
loop_
_entity_poly.entity_id
_entity_poly.type
_entity_poly.pdbx_seq_one_letter_code
_entity_poly.pdbx_strand_id
1 'polypeptide(L)'
;MNTDTTFYHESEHKKRVYLIHNILNYLHTSNERYLADTKSVIDRQSLNANLISGVNQSDRHKYFQEINAWVNAARREILTKR
;
A
#
# COMPACT_ATOMS: atom_id res chain seq x y z
N MET A 1 1.18 2.28 10.18
CA MET A 1 0.83 2.01 8.77
C MET A 1 2.14 1.98 8.01
N ASN A 2 2.62 0.78 7.65
CA ASN A 2 3.87 0.64 6.90
C ASN A 2 3.51 0.87 5.43
N THR A 3 3.73 2.10 4.96
CA THR A 3 3.39 2.52 3.60
C THR A 3 4.50 2.09 2.64
N ASP A 4 4.63 0.78 2.40
CA ASP A 4 5.52 0.28 1.35
C ASP A 4 4.93 0.65 -0.01
N THR A 5 5.57 1.61 -0.69
CA THR A 5 5.14 2.16 -1.98
C THR A 5 6.08 1.69 -3.10
N THR A 6 6.22 0.37 -3.21
CA THR A 6 6.99 -0.26 -4.29
C THR A 6 6.09 -0.45 -5.51
N PHE A 7 6.49 0.10 -6.66
CA PHE A 7 5.70 0.02 -7.90
C PHE A 7 6.37 -0.89 -8.92
N TYR A 8 5.63 -1.88 -9.42
CA TYR A 8 6.01 -2.69 -10.56
C TYR A 8 5.34 -2.15 -11.82
N HIS A 9 6.13 -1.89 -12.87
CA HIS A 9 5.63 -1.42 -14.16
C HIS A 9 6.13 -2.32 -15.30
N GLU A 10 5.21 -2.79 -16.12
CA GLU A 10 5.48 -3.63 -17.29
C GLU A 10 4.83 -3.03 -18.53
N SER A 11 5.63 -2.78 -19.56
CA SER A 11 5.18 -2.46 -20.91
C SER A 11 5.78 -3.43 -21.92
N GLU A 12 5.25 -3.41 -23.15
CA GLU A 12 5.59 -4.31 -24.26
C GLU A 12 7.10 -4.38 -24.58
N HIS A 13 7.88 -3.39 -24.14
CA HIS A 13 9.32 -3.33 -24.37
C HIS A 13 10.16 -3.18 -23.09
N LYS A 14 9.56 -2.94 -21.91
CA LYS A 14 10.32 -2.66 -20.67
C LYS A 14 9.60 -3.14 -19.40
N LYS A 15 10.33 -3.88 -18.56
CA LYS A 15 9.94 -4.21 -17.18
C LYS A 15 10.79 -3.40 -16.20
N ARG A 16 10.17 -2.76 -15.22
CA ARG A 16 10.85 -1.92 -14.22
C ARG A 16 10.21 -2.07 -12.85
N VAL A 17 11.04 -2.04 -11.82
CA VAL A 17 10.64 -1.97 -10.41
C VAL A 17 11.15 -0.66 -9.84
N TYR A 18 10.28 0.05 -9.15
CA TYR A 18 10.57 1.28 -8.43
C TYR A 18 10.45 0.98 -6.93
N LEU A 19 11.59 0.87 -6.25
CA LEU A 19 11.64 0.73 -4.80
C LEU A 19 11.92 2.10 -4.18
N ILE A 20 11.10 2.49 -3.22
CA ILE A 20 11.31 3.73 -2.48
C ILE A 20 12.38 3.49 -1.41
N HIS A 21 13.46 4.28 -1.47
CA HIS A 21 14.50 4.32 -0.42
C HIS A 21 14.27 5.49 0.56
N ASN A 22 13.45 6.47 0.19
CA ASN A 22 12.85 7.54 1.00
C ASN A 22 11.78 8.21 0.10
N ILE A 23 10.74 8.85 0.66
CA ILE A 23 9.54 9.36 -0.06
C ILE A 23 9.85 10.15 -1.37
N LEU A 24 11.07 10.66 -1.55
CA LEU A 24 11.53 11.43 -2.71
C LEU A 24 12.60 10.74 -3.59
N ASN A 25 13.08 9.54 -3.27
CA ASN A 25 14.13 8.84 -4.02
C ASN A 25 13.75 7.39 -4.34
N TYR A 26 13.67 7.10 -5.63
CA TYR A 26 13.44 5.75 -6.17
C TYR A 26 14.75 5.12 -6.59
N LEU A 27 15.07 3.95 -6.04
CA LEU A 27 16.12 3.11 -6.58
C LEU A 27 15.53 2.29 -7.73
N HIS A 28 16.13 2.44 -8.91
CA HIS A 28 15.80 1.68 -10.12
C HIS A 28 16.93 0.70 -10.42
N THR A 29 16.58 -0.56 -10.67
CA THR A 29 17.51 -1.58 -11.15
C THR A 29 16.90 -2.35 -12.31
N SER A 30 17.75 -2.72 -13.27
CA SER A 30 17.42 -3.62 -14.39
C SER A 30 18.02 -5.01 -14.21
N ASN A 31 18.57 -5.31 -13.03
CA ASN A 31 19.13 -6.63 -12.75
C ASN A 31 18.00 -7.68 -12.71
N GLU A 32 18.06 -8.66 -13.62
CA GLU A 32 17.01 -9.66 -13.80
C GLU A 32 16.71 -10.49 -12.55
N ARG A 33 17.74 -10.86 -11.76
CA ARG A 33 17.54 -11.61 -10.51
C ARG A 33 16.76 -10.78 -9.50
N TYR A 34 17.17 -9.52 -9.33
CA TYR A 34 16.54 -8.62 -8.38
C TYR A 34 15.08 -8.28 -8.77
N LEU A 35 14.81 -8.19 -10.08
CA LEU A 35 13.44 -8.03 -10.60
C LEU A 35 12.56 -9.25 -10.29
N ALA A 36 13.09 -10.47 -10.50
CA ALA A 36 12.37 -11.70 -10.23
C ALA A 36 12.07 -11.87 -8.72
N ASP A 37 13.07 -11.64 -7.87
CA ASP A 37 12.92 -11.73 -6.42
C ASP A 37 11.92 -10.70 -5.89
N THR A 38 12.02 -9.45 -6.36
CA THR A 38 11.08 -8.39 -5.95
C THR A 38 9.66 -8.69 -6.40
N LYS A 39 9.48 -9.22 -7.63
CA LYS A 39 8.16 -9.61 -8.12
C LYS A 39 7.55 -10.74 -7.28
N SER A 40 8.34 -11.74 -6.91
CA SER A 40 7.89 -12.83 -6.04
C SER A 40 7.42 -12.34 -4.68
N VAL A 41 8.14 -11.38 -4.08
CA VAL A 41 7.76 -10.76 -2.81
C VAL A 41 6.45 -9.97 -2.93
N ILE A 42 6.32 -9.14 -3.97
CA ILE A 42 5.09 -8.36 -4.22
C ILE A 42 3.89 -9.28 -4.47
N ASP A 43 4.07 -10.32 -5.30
CA ASP A 43 3.00 -11.26 -5.62
C ASP A 43 2.55 -12.00 -4.34
N ARG A 44 3.49 -12.40 -3.46
CA ARG A 44 3.16 -13.02 -2.16
C ARG A 44 2.46 -12.04 -1.22
N GLN A 45 2.88 -10.78 -1.18
CA GLN A 45 2.20 -9.75 -0.40
C GLN A 45 0.79 -9.50 -0.91
N SER A 46 0.60 -9.48 -2.23
CA SER A 46 -0.72 -9.29 -2.85
C SER A 46 -1.65 -10.49 -2.64
N LEU A 47 -1.12 -11.71 -2.67
CA LEU A 47 -1.89 -12.93 -2.38
C LEU A 47 -2.28 -13.04 -0.90
N ASN A 48 -1.41 -12.57 0.00
CA ASN A 48 -1.69 -12.53 1.44
C ASN A 48 -2.55 -11.32 1.85
N ALA A 49 -2.62 -10.28 1.01
CA ALA A 49 -3.49 -9.15 1.21
C ALA A 49 -4.93 -9.58 0.94
N ASN A 50 -5.70 -9.82 2.01
CA ASN A 50 -7.14 -10.01 1.88
C ASN A 50 -7.76 -8.74 1.31
N LEU A 51 -8.49 -8.87 0.21
CA LEU A 51 -9.31 -7.78 -0.33
C LEU A 51 -10.45 -7.49 0.65
N ILE A 52 -10.21 -6.54 1.56
CA ILE A 52 -11.16 -6.15 2.62
C ILE A 52 -12.52 -5.76 2.00
N SER A 53 -12.56 -5.21 0.78
CA SER A 53 -13.81 -4.86 0.12
C SER A 53 -14.68 -6.07 -0.26
N GLY A 54 -14.08 -7.24 -0.55
CA GLY A 54 -14.79 -8.37 -1.18
C GLY A 54 -14.99 -9.63 -0.31
N VAL A 55 -13.99 -10.03 0.47
CA VAL A 55 -13.97 -11.38 1.10
C VAL A 55 -14.23 -11.40 2.60
N ASN A 56 -13.91 -10.33 3.34
CA ASN A 56 -14.05 -10.32 4.80
C ASN A 56 -14.96 -9.19 5.28
N GLN A 57 -16.25 -9.48 5.45
CA GLN A 57 -17.25 -8.50 5.90
C GLN A 57 -16.96 -7.96 7.31
N SER A 58 -16.39 -8.79 8.19
CA SER A 58 -16.06 -8.42 9.57
C SER A 58 -14.91 -7.41 9.60
N ASP A 59 -13.80 -7.72 8.91
CA ASP A 59 -12.64 -6.82 8.82
C ASP A 59 -13.00 -5.51 8.10
N ARG A 60 -13.88 -5.60 7.08
CA ARG A 60 -14.41 -4.42 6.40
C ARG A 60 -15.19 -3.52 7.34
N HIS A 61 -16.08 -4.09 8.14
CA HIS A 61 -16.86 -3.34 9.10
C HIS A 61 -15.95 -2.66 10.13
N LYS A 62 -14.97 -3.39 10.67
CA LYS A 62 -13.98 -2.86 11.61
C LYS A 62 -13.18 -1.70 11.01
N TYR A 63 -12.68 -1.85 9.78
CA TYR A 63 -11.94 -0.81 9.07
C TYR A 63 -12.76 0.48 8.92
N PHE A 64 -14.00 0.39 8.45
CA PHE A 64 -14.85 1.59 8.29
C PHE A 64 -15.29 2.19 9.62
N GLN A 65 -15.48 1.38 10.67
CA GLN A 65 -15.75 1.90 12.02
C GLN A 65 -14.57 2.70 12.57
N GLU A 66 -13.33 2.21 12.41
CA GLU A 66 -12.12 2.91 12.84
C GLU A 66 -11.96 4.25 12.11
N ILE A 67 -12.18 4.30 10.80
CA ILE A 67 -12.17 5.55 10.02
C ILE A 67 -13.20 6.54 10.56
N ASN A 68 -14.44 6.09 10.79
CA ASN A 68 -15.49 6.96 11.31
C ASN A 68 -15.11 7.52 12.70
N ALA A 69 -14.52 6.71 13.56
CA ALA A 69 -14.03 7.15 14.86
C ALA A 69 -12.96 8.24 14.73
N TRP A 70 -12.02 8.08 13.80
CA TRP A 70 -10.95 9.06 13.54
C TRP A 70 -11.50 10.38 13.00
N VAL A 71 -12.40 10.32 12.02
CA VAL A 71 -13.06 11.51 11.46
C VAL A 71 -13.83 12.27 12.56
N ASN A 72 -14.53 11.55 13.44
CA ASN A 72 -15.26 12.17 14.54
C ASN A 72 -14.33 12.75 15.62
N ALA A 73 -13.18 12.14 15.88
CA ALA A 73 -12.15 12.71 16.75
C ALA A 73 -11.59 14.02 16.17
N ALA A 74 -11.18 14.01 14.90
CA ALA A 74 -10.69 15.20 14.21
C ALA A 74 -11.73 16.33 14.16
N ARG A 75 -13.00 16.01 13.88
CA ARG A 75 -14.11 16.98 13.91
C ARG A 75 -14.28 17.61 15.28
N ARG A 76 -14.21 16.81 16.36
CA ARG A 76 -14.27 17.33 17.74
C ARG A 76 -13.13 18.28 18.02
N GLU A 77 -11.89 17.92 17.67
CA GLU A 77 -10.75 18.81 17.87
C GLU A 77 -10.89 20.16 17.15
N ILE A 78 -11.40 20.15 15.92
CA ILE A 78 -11.65 21.37 15.13
C ILE A 78 -12.72 22.24 15.81
N LEU A 79 -13.80 21.62 16.30
CA LEU A 79 -14.91 22.34 16.92
C LEU A 79 -14.57 22.88 18.32
N THR A 80 -13.73 22.16 19.09
CA THR A 80 -13.32 22.59 20.44
C THR A 80 -12.22 23.66 20.43
N LYS A 81 -11.47 23.80 19.32
CA LYS A 81 -10.42 24.84 19.16
C LYS A 81 -10.94 26.17 18.57
N ARG A 82 -12.25 26.30 18.34
CA ARG A 82 -12.91 27.57 17.99
C ARG A 82 -13.56 28.19 19.22
#